data_AF-A0A1B3NHY0-F1
#
_entry.id   AF-A0A1B3NHY0-F1
#
_cell.length_a   1.000
_cell.length_b   1.000
_cell.length_c   1.000
_cell.angle_alpha   90.00
_cell.angle_beta   90.00
_cell.angle_gamma   90.00
#
_symmetry.space_group_name_H-M   'P 1'
#
loop_
_entity.id
_entity.type
_entity.pdbx_description
1 polymer ?
#
loop_
_entity_poly.entity_id
_entity_poly.type
_entity_poly.pdbx_seq_one_letter_code
_entity_poly.pdbx_strand_id
1 'polypeptide(L)'
;MAPTTFTIPNAIARNSLQPGDFAKLMFEIRRGEDDLVVERMWVLVTARCEFGYVGILDNDPREIAENDELWSGTELPFKSRHVIAIQPRDAASVALALKGPRRRWS
;
A
#
# COMPACT_ATOMS: atom_id res chain seq x y z
N MET A 1 -4.81 -27.73 -7.17
CA MET A 1 -5.53 -27.14 -6.01
C MET A 1 -5.87 -25.71 -6.36
N ALA A 2 -7.17 -25.36 -6.46
CA ALA A 2 -7.59 -23.97 -6.60
C ALA A 2 -7.63 -23.32 -5.21
N PRO A 3 -7.20 -22.05 -5.03
CA PRO A 3 -7.15 -21.46 -3.71
C PRO A 3 -8.56 -21.17 -3.20
N THR A 4 -8.85 -21.64 -1.99
CA THR A 4 -10.07 -21.37 -1.23
C THR A 4 -10.08 -19.91 -0.78
N THR A 5 -10.91 -19.10 -1.45
CA THR A 5 -11.35 -17.73 -1.08
C THR A 5 -10.25 -16.69 -0.78
N PHE A 6 -10.07 -15.77 -1.73
CA PHE A 6 -9.46 -14.47 -1.49
C PHE A 6 -10.28 -13.70 -0.45
N THR A 7 -9.89 -13.79 0.82
CA THR A 7 -10.66 -13.21 1.91
C THR A 7 -10.16 -11.79 2.17
N ILE A 8 -10.99 -10.80 1.83
CA ILE A 8 -10.73 -9.41 2.19
C ILE A 8 -10.73 -9.30 3.72
N PRO A 9 -9.71 -8.69 4.34
CA PRO A 9 -9.69 -8.47 5.78
C PRO A 9 -10.95 -7.74 6.25
N ASN A 10 -11.49 -8.15 7.40
CA ASN A 10 -12.68 -7.52 7.95
C ASN A 10 -12.44 -6.04 8.32
N ALA A 11 -13.51 -5.29 8.57
CA ALA A 11 -13.42 -3.86 8.88
C ALA A 11 -12.57 -3.57 10.13
N ILE A 12 -12.63 -4.42 11.16
CA ILE A 12 -11.85 -4.23 12.39
C ILE A 12 -10.35 -4.30 12.07
N ALA A 13 -9.91 -5.34 11.36
CA ALA A 13 -8.52 -5.49 10.95
C ALA A 13 -8.03 -4.30 10.11
N ARG A 14 -8.82 -3.87 9.11
CA ARG A 14 -8.45 -2.74 8.25
C ARG A 14 -8.41 -1.40 8.97
N ASN A 15 -9.19 -1.22 10.03
CA ASN A 15 -9.18 0.00 10.86
C ASN A 15 -8.19 -0.07 12.04
N SER A 16 -7.45 -1.17 12.17
CA SER A 16 -6.51 -1.42 13.28
C SER A 16 -5.05 -1.48 12.84
N LEU A 17 -4.75 -1.11 11.58
CA LEU A 17 -3.38 -1.02 11.09
C LEU A 17 -2.52 -0.09 11.94
N GLN A 18 -1.26 -0.46 12.09
CA GLN A 18 -0.24 0.23 12.86
C GLN A 18 1.01 0.46 12.00
N PRO A 19 1.85 1.45 12.36
CA PRO A 19 3.18 1.57 11.76
C PRO A 19 3.94 0.25 11.80
N GLY A 20 4.51 -0.12 10.65
CA GLY A 20 5.18 -1.40 10.40
C GLY A 20 4.30 -2.46 9.73
N ASP A 21 2.96 -2.33 9.74
CA ASP A 21 2.12 -3.28 9.01
C ASP A 21 2.27 -3.05 7.50
N PHE A 22 2.06 -4.08 6.70
CA PHE A 22 1.91 -3.93 5.26
C PHE A 22 0.45 -4.07 4.87
N ALA A 23 -0.06 -3.09 4.13
CA ALA A 23 -1.36 -3.11 3.51
C ALA A 23 -1.20 -3.34 2.01
N LYS A 24 -1.87 -4.36 1.46
CA LYS A 24 -1.97 -4.50 0.01
C LYS A 24 -3.14 -3.68 -0.48
N LEU A 25 -2.90 -2.82 -1.46
CA LEU A 25 -3.90 -1.98 -2.10
C LEU A 25 -4.05 -2.38 -3.58
N MET A 26 -5.10 -1.88 -4.21
CA MET A 26 -5.33 -1.99 -5.65
C MET A 26 -5.23 -0.60 -6.27
N PHE A 27 -4.38 -0.45 -7.27
CA PHE A 27 -4.14 0.80 -7.99
C PHE A 27 -4.67 0.65 -9.40
N GLU A 28 -5.58 1.54 -9.78
CA GLU A 28 -6.03 1.72 -11.15
C GLU A 28 -5.14 2.79 -11.78
N ILE A 29 -4.37 2.40 -12.79
CA ILE A 29 -3.37 3.26 -13.45
C ILE A 29 -3.78 3.44 -14.90
N ARG A 30 -3.90 4.69 -15.34
CA ARG A 30 -4.31 5.03 -16.70
C ARG A 30 -3.08 5.38 -17.53
N ARG A 31 -2.82 4.60 -18.59
CA ARG A 31 -1.67 4.77 -19.51
C ARG A 31 -2.05 5.47 -20.83
N GLY A 32 -3.16 6.20 -20.85
CA GLY A 32 -3.69 6.86 -22.05
C GLY A 32 -5.16 7.23 -21.91
N GLU A 33 -5.88 7.40 -23.02
CA GLU A 33 -7.33 7.63 -22.99
C GLU A 33 -8.09 6.33 -22.69
N ASP A 34 -7.68 5.21 -23.29
CA ASP A 34 -8.42 3.93 -23.24
C ASP A 34 -7.66 2.77 -22.58
N ASP A 35 -6.45 3.00 -22.06
CA ASP A 35 -5.64 1.95 -21.42
C ASP A 35 -5.64 2.09 -19.89
N LEU A 36 -6.35 1.17 -19.23
CA LEU A 36 -6.45 1.06 -17.78
C LEU A 36 -5.84 -0.26 -17.33
N VAL A 37 -4.82 -0.18 -16.48
CA VAL A 37 -4.21 -1.33 -15.84
C VAL A 37 -4.46 -1.32 -14.35
N VAL A 38 -4.55 -2.51 -13.77
CA VAL A 38 -4.80 -2.68 -12.33
C VAL A 38 -3.63 -3.42 -11.71
N GLU A 39 -2.99 -2.79 -10.73
CA GLU A 39 -1.87 -3.37 -9.99
C GLU A 39 -2.18 -3.53 -8.50
N ARG A 40 -1.68 -4.62 -7.91
CA ARG A 40 -1.85 -4.91 -6.48
C ARG A 40 -0.50 -4.77 -5.79
N MET A 41 -0.31 -3.67 -5.07
CA MET A 41 0.98 -3.32 -4.49
C MET A 41 0.92 -3.28 -2.97
N TRP A 42 2.04 -3.58 -2.34
CA TRP A 42 2.22 -3.49 -0.90
C TRP A 42 2.64 -2.07 -0.51
N VAL A 43 2.03 -1.59 0.57
CA VAL A 43 2.31 -0.31 1.18
C VAL A 43 2.67 -0.55 2.64
N LEU A 44 3.89 -0.17 3.03
CA LEU A 44 4.33 -0.15 4.42
C LEU A 44 3.62 1.01 5.12
N VAL A 45 2.82 0.72 6.14
CA VAL A 45 2.19 1.74 6.96
C VAL A 45 3.26 2.44 7.81
N THR A 46 3.32 3.76 7.73
CA THR A 46 4.26 4.59 8.53
C THR A 46 3.55 5.42 9.58
N ALA A 47 2.30 5.81 9.32
CA ALA A 47 1.50 6.58 10.28
C ALA A 47 0.00 6.30 10.14
N ARG A 48 -0.71 6.52 11.26
CA ARG A 48 -2.17 6.61 11.31
C ARG A 48 -2.57 8.07 11.42
N CYS A 49 -3.53 8.48 10.61
CA CYS A 49 -4.10 9.83 10.60
C CYS A 49 -5.59 9.78 10.94
N GLU A 50 -6.21 10.93 11.20
CA GLU A 50 -7.64 11.02 11.53
C GLU A 50 -8.53 10.34 10.47
N PHE A 51 -8.19 10.51 9.18
CA PHE A 51 -8.99 10.03 8.06
C PHE A 51 -8.46 8.76 7.38
N GLY A 52 -7.44 8.09 7.95
CA GLY A 52 -6.85 6.90 7.36
C GLY A 52 -5.40 6.68 7.75
N TYR A 53 -4.57 6.40 6.75
CA TYR A 53 -3.18 6.01 6.91
C TYR A 53 -2.29 6.72 5.92
N VAL A 54 -1.03 6.85 6.28
CA VAL A 54 0.06 7.19 5.37
C VAL A 54 1.00 6.00 5.33
N GLY A 55 1.49 5.68 4.14
CA GLY A 55 2.45 4.62 3.97
C GLY A 55 3.33 4.79 2.74
N ILE A 56 4.27 3.87 2.57
CA ILE A 56 5.31 3.91 1.54
C ILE A 56 5.14 2.68 0.64
N LEU A 57 5.16 2.87 -0.69
CA LEU A 57 5.19 1.74 -1.63
C LEU A 57 6.43 0.88 -1.41
N ASP A 58 6.23 -0.42 -1.24
CA ASP A 58 7.28 -1.40 -0.96
C ASP A 58 7.72 -2.20 -2.21
N ASN A 59 7.00 -2.06 -3.32
CA ASN A 59 7.35 -2.71 -4.57
C ASN A 59 7.15 -1.77 -5.77
N ASP A 60 7.89 -2.04 -6.83
CA ASP A 60 7.74 -1.34 -8.10
C ASP A 60 6.51 -1.85 -8.86
N PRO A 61 5.75 -0.98 -9.53
CA PRO A 61 4.76 -1.36 -10.52
C PRO A 61 5.41 -2.13 -11.68
N ARG A 62 4.62 -2.96 -12.37
CA ARG A 62 5.07 -3.75 -13.53
C ARG A 62 4.60 -3.20 -14.87
N GLU A 63 3.49 -2.47 -14.87
CA GLU A 63 2.79 -2.05 -16.08
C GLU A 63 3.10 -0.61 -16.47
N ILE A 64 3.85 0.16 -15.66
CA ILE A 64 4.29 1.52 -15.99
C ILE A 64 5.81 1.65 -15.92
N ALA A 65 6.34 2.60 -16.70
CA ALA A 65 7.76 2.97 -16.64
C ALA A 65 8.08 3.65 -15.30
N GLU A 66 9.34 3.55 -14.88
CA GLU A 66 9.85 4.24 -13.69
C GLU A 66 9.55 5.74 -13.76
N ASN A 67 9.00 6.27 -12.67
CA ASN A 67 8.60 7.66 -12.56
C ASN A 67 8.64 8.11 -11.09
N ASP A 68 8.37 9.39 -10.88
CA ASP A 68 8.50 10.04 -9.58
C ASP A 68 7.21 10.00 -8.73
N GLU A 69 6.10 9.50 -9.29
CA GLU A 69 4.76 9.56 -8.68
C GLU A 69 4.32 8.22 -8.07
N LEU A 70 4.55 7.11 -8.78
CA LEU A 70 4.10 5.78 -8.39
C LEU A 70 5.25 4.78 -8.55
N TRP A 71 6.18 4.82 -7.60
CA TRP A 71 7.34 3.91 -7.54
C TRP A 71 7.71 3.57 -6.10
N SER A 72 8.50 2.51 -5.88
CA SER A 72 8.91 2.13 -4.52
C SER A 72 9.61 3.27 -3.77
N GLY A 73 9.30 3.40 -2.48
CA GLY A 73 9.79 4.49 -1.64
C GLY A 73 8.95 5.78 -1.70
N THR A 74 7.90 5.82 -2.53
CA THR A 74 6.95 6.93 -2.58
C THR A 74 5.91 6.83 -1.49
N GLU A 75 5.70 7.92 -0.76
CA GLU A 75 4.66 8.07 0.24
C GLU A 75 3.29 8.30 -0.41
N LEU A 76 2.23 7.71 0.14
CA LEU A 76 0.86 7.99 -0.27
C LEU A 76 -0.15 7.85 0.87
N PRO A 77 -1.21 8.67 0.89
CA PRO A 77 -2.33 8.50 1.81
C PRO A 77 -3.31 7.42 1.31
N PHE A 78 -3.88 6.65 2.22
CA PHE A 78 -4.95 5.69 1.89
C PHE A 78 -5.93 5.49 3.04
N LYS A 79 -7.11 4.93 2.73
CA LYS A 79 -8.18 4.64 3.69
C LYS A 79 -8.28 3.14 3.94
N SER A 80 -8.80 2.74 5.10
CA SER A 80 -9.03 1.34 5.45
C SER A 80 -9.85 0.58 4.41
N ARG A 81 -10.82 1.24 3.74
CA ARG A 81 -11.61 0.67 2.64
C ARG A 81 -10.79 0.24 1.41
N HIS A 82 -9.58 0.77 1.22
CA HIS A 82 -8.71 0.43 0.09
C HIS A 82 -7.90 -0.87 0.33
N VAL A 83 -7.89 -1.39 1.56
CA VAL A 83 -7.05 -2.53 1.95
C VAL A 83 -7.68 -3.85 1.53
N ILE A 84 -6.94 -4.62 0.71
CA ILE A 84 -7.35 -5.93 0.17
C ILE A 84 -6.59 -7.11 0.78
N ALA A 85 -5.44 -6.87 1.41
CA ALA A 85 -4.73 -7.85 2.24
C ALA A 85 -3.86 -7.13 3.29
N ILE A 86 -3.51 -7.84 4.37
CA ILE A 86 -2.67 -7.33 5.45
C ILE A 86 -1.58 -8.35 5.71
N GLN A 87 -0.34 -7.90 5.83
CA GLN A 87 0.75 -8.66 6.44
C GLN A 87 1.12 -7.94 7.76
N PRO A 88 0.99 -8.63 8.92
CA PRO A 88 1.30 -8.03 10.21
C PRO A 88 2.75 -7.59 10.31
N ARG A 89 2.97 -6.51 11.04
CA ARG A 89 4.30 -5.99 11.36
C ARG A 89 5.16 -6.97 12.13
N ASP A 90 6.46 -6.87 11.91
CA ASP A 90 7.51 -7.50 12.71
C ASP A 90 8.55 -6.44 13.15
N ALA A 91 9.60 -6.87 13.85
CA ALA A 91 10.62 -5.94 14.34
C ALA A 91 11.36 -5.22 13.19
N ALA A 92 11.55 -5.89 12.05
CA ALA A 92 12.25 -5.31 10.91
C ALA A 92 11.38 -4.28 10.19
N SER A 93 10.10 -4.58 9.99
CA SER A 93 9.17 -3.66 9.32
C SER A 93 8.84 -2.44 10.18
N VAL A 94 8.78 -2.59 11.51
CA VAL A 94 8.68 -1.46 12.43
C VAL A 94 9.91 -0.56 12.32
N ALA A 95 11.12 -1.12 12.29
CA ALA A 95 12.34 -0.34 12.11
C ALA A 95 12.39 0.35 10.74
N LEU A 96 11.86 -0.30 9.70
CA LEU A 96 11.76 0.27 8.35
C LEU A 96 10.80 1.46 8.33
N ALA A 97 9.64 1.37 8.99
CA ALA A 97 8.65 2.45 9.05
C ALA A 97 9.20 3.74 9.68
N LEU A 98 10.17 3.62 10.60
CA LEU A 98 10.83 4.76 11.25
C LEU A 98 11.83 5.51 10.34
N LYS A 99 12.31 4.89 9.25
CA LYS A 99 13.27 5.54 8.33
C LYS A 99 12.62 6.64 7.48
N GLY A 100 11.30 6.62 7.35
CA GLY A 100 10.54 7.56 6.52
C GLY A 100 10.67 7.30 5.01
N PRO A 101 9.89 8.02 4.20
CA PRO A 101 9.87 7.83 2.75
C PRO A 101 11.12 8.38 2.08
N ARG A 102 11.45 7.82 0.91
CA ARG A 102 12.42 8.45 0.00
C ARG A 102 11.82 9.70 -0.65
N ARG A 103 10.51 9.70 -0.89
CA ARG A 103 9.76 10.79 -1.51
C ARG A 103 8.47 11.04 -0.74
N ARG A 104 8.27 12.26 -0.25
CA ARG A 104 7.03 12.67 0.42
C ARG A 104 5.96 12.99 -0.61
N TRP A 105 4.71 12.72 -0.26
CA TRP A 105 3.57 13.14 -1.07
C TRP A 105 3.44 14.67 -1.00
N SER A 106 3.32 15.36 -2.14
CA SER A 106 3.16 16.82 -2.25
C SER A 106 1.84 17.20 -2.90
#